data_AF-A0A2K4L618-F1
#
_entry.id   AF-A0A2K4L618-F1
#
_cell.length_a   1.000
_cell.length_b   1.000
_cell.length_c   1.000
_cell.angle_alpha   90.00
_cell.angle_beta   90.00
_cell.angle_gamma   90.00
#
_symmetry.space_group_name_H-M   'P 1'
#
loop_
_entity.id
_entity.type
_entity.pdbx_description
1 polymer ?
#
loop_
_entity_poly.entity_id
_entity_poly.type
_entity_poly.pdbx_seq_one_letter_code
_entity_poly.pdbx_strand_id
1 'polypeptide(L)'
;MSKTEMKQTPFFAERKFVCWRGREDDEMYSCQVARQEGDYVSLNLDIMPFRFADAVAEDIAHCLYDAVLITVGNLAGFVPTPAGRDSILERRYRKRISGEWSYYADGKFNCHETEDEAYVVELATEENEKTEKVSVYTIEEGGVELVFDFMGYSFSMRDAVWLANALMEAMGREPLDHLETMSGL
;
A
#
# COMPACT_ATOMS: atom_id res chain seq x y z
N MET A 1 -4.95 -19.74 40.78
CA MET A 1 -5.76 -19.18 39.67
C MET A 1 -4.79 -18.66 38.62
N SER A 2 -4.58 -19.40 37.53
CA SER A 2 -3.75 -18.94 36.42
C SER A 2 -4.52 -17.90 35.62
N LYS A 3 -3.95 -16.70 35.46
CA LYS A 3 -4.38 -15.77 34.42
C LYS A 3 -4.06 -16.42 33.08
N THR A 4 -5.09 -16.84 32.36
CA THR A 4 -4.95 -17.17 30.94
C THR A 4 -4.70 -15.85 30.23
N GLU A 5 -3.45 -15.58 29.86
CA GLU A 5 -3.13 -14.54 28.90
C GLU A 5 -3.84 -14.92 27.59
N MET A 6 -4.86 -14.15 27.22
CA MET A 6 -5.43 -14.24 25.88
C MET A 6 -4.32 -13.83 24.92
N LYS A 7 -3.70 -14.80 24.24
CA LYS A 7 -2.94 -14.52 23.03
C LYS A 7 -3.91 -13.87 22.05
N GLN A 8 -3.81 -12.56 21.88
CA GLN A 8 -4.48 -11.88 20.77
C GLN A 8 -3.97 -12.55 19.49
N THR A 9 -4.90 -13.04 18.66
CA THR A 9 -4.54 -13.53 17.33
C THR A 9 -3.95 -12.35 16.56
N PRO A 10 -2.74 -12.48 16.00
CA PRO A 10 -2.17 -11.42 15.17
C PRO A 10 -3.12 -11.13 14.00
N PHE A 11 -3.26 -9.86 13.63
CA PHE A 11 -4.10 -9.42 12.53
C PHE A 11 -3.75 -10.17 11.24
N PHE A 12 -4.76 -10.59 10.48
CA PHE A 12 -4.62 -11.19 9.15
C PHE A 12 -5.84 -10.82 8.30
N ALA A 13 -5.60 -10.38 7.08
CA ALA A 13 -6.62 -10.08 6.09
C ALA A 13 -6.18 -10.54 4.69
N GLU A 14 -7.12 -11.02 3.89
CA GLU A 14 -6.88 -11.46 2.51
C GLU A 14 -7.99 -10.96 1.60
N ARG A 15 -7.63 -10.58 0.38
CA ARG A 15 -8.57 -10.22 -0.69
C ARG A 15 -7.98 -10.56 -2.05
N LYS A 16 -8.83 -10.99 -2.97
CA LYS A 16 -8.47 -11.13 -4.39
C LYS A 16 -8.58 -9.80 -5.10
N PHE A 17 -7.52 -9.39 -5.77
CA PHE A 17 -7.46 -8.18 -6.58
C PHE A 17 -7.61 -8.54 -8.05
N VAL A 18 -8.28 -7.66 -8.79
CA VAL A 18 -8.19 -7.64 -10.25
C VAL A 18 -6.93 -6.87 -10.62
N CYS A 19 -6.07 -7.47 -11.44
CA CYS A 19 -4.91 -6.78 -12.01
C CYS A 19 -5.42 -5.66 -12.91
N TRP A 20 -5.18 -4.40 -12.52
CA TRP A 20 -5.76 -3.28 -13.26
C TRP A 20 -5.28 -3.27 -14.70
N ARG A 21 -3.97 -3.44 -14.95
CA ARG A 21 -3.42 -3.49 -16.30
C ARG A 21 -3.82 -4.74 -17.10
N GLY A 22 -4.10 -5.85 -16.43
CA GLY A 22 -4.53 -7.12 -17.04
C GLY A 22 -6.05 -7.37 -16.99
N ARG A 23 -6.84 -6.34 -16.65
CA ARG A 23 -8.29 -6.50 -16.38
C ARG A 23 -9.11 -6.95 -17.59
N GLU A 24 -8.61 -6.72 -18.81
CA GLU A 24 -9.28 -7.15 -20.05
C GLU A 24 -9.16 -8.67 -20.27
N ASP A 25 -8.15 -9.30 -19.66
CA ASP A 25 -7.89 -10.74 -19.71
C ASP A 25 -8.33 -11.46 -18.41
N ASP A 26 -9.16 -10.80 -17.59
CA ASP A 26 -9.63 -11.28 -16.29
C ASP A 26 -8.49 -11.69 -15.32
N GLU A 27 -7.31 -11.07 -15.45
CA GLU A 27 -6.17 -11.35 -14.59
C GLU A 27 -6.45 -10.96 -13.13
N MET A 28 -6.18 -11.87 -12.21
CA MET A 28 -6.38 -11.68 -10.77
C MET A 28 -5.20 -12.22 -9.97
N TYR A 29 -4.95 -11.63 -8.80
CA TYR A 29 -3.98 -12.14 -7.84
C TYR A 29 -4.47 -12.00 -6.40
N SER A 30 -3.90 -12.78 -5.49
CA SER A 30 -4.19 -12.67 -4.06
C SER A 30 -3.36 -11.56 -3.41
N CYS A 31 -3.99 -10.78 -2.53
CA CYS A 31 -3.33 -9.83 -1.65
C CYS A 31 -3.57 -10.24 -0.20
N GLN A 32 -2.50 -10.42 0.57
CA GLN A 32 -2.56 -10.80 1.98
C GLN A 32 -1.79 -9.80 2.84
N VAL A 33 -2.38 -9.38 3.95
CA VAL A 33 -1.77 -8.49 4.93
C VAL A 33 -1.82 -9.15 6.30
N ALA A 34 -0.70 -9.17 7.02
CA ALA A 34 -0.67 -9.74 8.36
C ALA A 34 0.28 -8.98 9.30
N ARG A 35 -0.07 -8.95 10.59
CA ARG A 35 0.85 -8.48 11.64
C ARG A 35 1.93 -9.52 11.87
N GLN A 36 3.18 -9.08 11.89
CA GLN A 36 4.34 -9.88 12.22
C GLN A 36 4.90 -9.50 13.60
N GLU A 37 5.77 -10.33 14.17
CA GLU A 37 6.53 -9.97 15.37
C GLU A 37 7.50 -8.81 15.08
N GLY A 38 7.84 -8.02 16.10
CA GLY A 38 8.92 -7.03 16.02
C GLY A 38 8.59 -5.73 15.28
N ASP A 39 7.34 -5.27 15.30
CA ASP A 39 6.91 -4.02 14.65
C ASP A 39 7.01 -4.03 13.12
N TYR A 40 6.66 -5.18 12.54
CA TYR A 40 6.54 -5.36 11.10
C TYR A 40 5.13 -5.76 10.66
N VAL A 41 4.82 -5.45 9.41
CA VAL A 41 3.63 -5.89 8.67
C VAL A 41 4.09 -6.66 7.44
N SER A 42 3.56 -7.85 7.22
CA SER A 42 3.77 -8.58 5.96
C SER A 42 2.70 -8.20 4.95
N LEU A 43 3.13 -7.95 3.71
CA LEU A 43 2.29 -7.82 2.54
C LEU A 43 2.72 -8.89 1.52
N ASN A 44 1.82 -9.79 1.15
CA ASN A 44 2.05 -10.68 0.02
C ASN A 44 1.14 -10.26 -1.13
N LEU A 45 1.75 -9.96 -2.28
CA LEU A 45 1.05 -9.68 -3.53
C LEU A 45 1.41 -10.80 -4.50
N ASP A 46 0.48 -11.74 -4.69
CA ASP A 46 0.67 -12.96 -5.46
C ASP A 46 1.74 -13.90 -4.87
N ILE A 47 2.96 -13.87 -5.44
CA ILE A 47 4.05 -14.79 -5.13
C ILE A 47 5.16 -14.17 -4.29
N MET A 48 5.20 -12.84 -4.13
CA MET A 48 6.30 -12.15 -3.43
C MET A 48 5.87 -11.60 -2.08
N PRO A 49 6.39 -12.15 -0.98
CA PRO A 49 6.17 -11.63 0.36
C PRO A 49 7.14 -10.48 0.67
N PHE A 50 6.57 -9.35 1.07
CA PHE A 50 7.27 -8.19 1.61
C PHE A 50 7.01 -8.11 3.12
N ARG A 51 8.00 -7.64 3.87
CA ARG A 51 7.87 -7.32 5.30
C ARG A 51 8.30 -5.87 5.51
N PHE A 52 7.33 -5.02 5.82
CA PHE A 52 7.55 -3.59 6.07
C PHE A 52 7.71 -3.32 7.56
N ALA A 53 8.65 -2.46 7.93
CA ALA A 53 8.61 -1.81 9.24
C ALA A 53 7.35 -0.93 9.34
N ASP A 54 6.80 -0.77 10.55
CA ASP A 54 5.53 -0.04 10.75
C ASP A 54 5.52 1.36 10.13
N ALA A 55 6.61 2.13 10.24
CA ALA A 55 6.69 3.46 9.63
C ALA A 55 6.59 3.43 8.09
N VAL A 56 7.12 2.38 7.45
CA VAL A 56 7.06 2.19 5.99
C VAL A 56 5.65 1.76 5.59
N ALA A 57 5.05 0.81 6.32
CA ALA A 57 3.68 0.35 6.07
C ALA A 57 2.67 1.49 6.21
N GLU A 58 2.81 2.32 7.25
CA GLU A 58 1.99 3.51 7.47
C GLU A 58 2.08 4.49 6.30
N ASP A 59 3.29 4.85 5.86
CA ASP A 59 3.44 5.84 4.79
C ASP A 59 2.98 5.30 3.43
N ILE A 60 3.15 4.00 3.16
CA ILE A 60 2.58 3.34 1.97
C ILE A 60 1.04 3.39 2.01
N ALA A 61 0.41 3.01 3.13
CA ALA A 61 -1.05 3.03 3.28
C ALA A 61 -1.62 4.42 2.98
N HIS A 62 -0.97 5.42 3.55
CA HIS A 62 -1.27 6.82 3.37
C HIS A 62 -1.06 7.31 1.92
N CYS A 63 -0.01 6.85 1.25
CA CYS A 63 0.24 7.17 -0.17
C CYS A 63 -0.77 6.49 -1.11
N LEU A 64 -1.19 5.26 -0.80
CA LEU A 64 -2.27 4.58 -1.52
C LEU A 64 -3.57 5.36 -1.41
N TYR A 65 -3.90 5.85 -0.21
CA TYR A 65 -5.10 6.65 -0.01
C TYR A 65 -5.03 8.01 -0.72
N ASP A 66 -3.88 8.69 -0.69
CA ASP A 66 -3.67 9.94 -1.46
C ASP A 66 -3.89 9.71 -2.97
N ALA A 67 -3.41 8.58 -3.51
CA ALA A 67 -3.64 8.20 -4.91
C ALA A 67 -5.14 8.04 -5.21
N VAL A 68 -5.88 7.37 -4.32
CA VAL A 68 -7.35 7.21 -4.43
C VAL A 68 -8.05 8.57 -4.42
N LEU A 69 -7.69 9.46 -3.50
CA LEU A 69 -8.28 10.80 -3.43
C LEU A 69 -8.10 11.56 -4.74
N ILE A 70 -6.91 11.52 -5.34
CA ILE A 70 -6.67 12.15 -6.65
C ILE A 70 -7.56 11.54 -7.74
N THR A 71 -7.72 10.22 -7.79
CA THR A 71 -8.62 9.58 -8.76
C THR A 71 -10.08 9.98 -8.54
N VAL A 72 -10.57 9.96 -7.30
CA VAL A 72 -11.94 10.41 -6.95
C VAL A 72 -12.15 11.86 -7.34
N GLY A 73 -11.17 12.71 -7.08
CA GLY A 73 -11.17 14.11 -7.50
C GLY A 73 -11.35 14.26 -9.01
N ASN A 74 -10.52 13.58 -9.79
CA ASN A 74 -10.60 13.62 -11.25
C ASN A 74 -12.01 13.26 -11.75
N LEU A 75 -12.63 12.22 -11.18
CA LEU A 75 -14.00 11.81 -11.52
C LEU A 75 -15.05 12.86 -11.13
N ALA A 76 -14.84 13.58 -10.03
CA ALA A 76 -15.74 14.62 -9.55
C ALA A 76 -15.46 16.02 -10.14
N GLY A 77 -14.41 16.16 -10.96
CA GLY A 77 -14.03 17.43 -11.59
C GLY A 77 -13.31 18.42 -10.66
N PHE A 78 -12.72 17.96 -9.56
CA PHE A 78 -11.91 18.80 -8.66
C PHE A 78 -10.67 18.04 -8.18
N VAL A 79 -9.72 18.71 -7.51
CA VAL A 79 -8.55 18.02 -6.96
C VAL A 79 -8.59 18.14 -5.46
N PRO A 80 -8.78 17.04 -4.71
CA PRO A 80 -8.51 17.08 -3.29
C PRO A 80 -7.01 17.33 -3.13
N THR A 81 -6.65 18.35 -2.37
CA THR A 81 -5.28 18.50 -1.88
C THR A 81 -5.18 17.58 -0.68
N PRO A 82 -4.39 16.48 -0.73
CA PRO A 82 -4.24 15.62 0.42
C PRO A 82 -3.68 16.43 1.60
N ALA A 83 -4.02 16.02 2.82
CA ALA A 83 -3.55 16.73 4.01
C ALA A 83 -2.01 16.80 4.01
N GLY A 84 -1.49 17.95 4.46
CA GLY A 84 -0.06 18.08 4.74
C GLY A 84 0.33 17.08 5.82
N ARG A 85 1.27 16.20 5.50
CA ARG A 85 1.89 15.25 6.43
C ARG A 85 3.35 15.06 6.06
N ASP A 86 4.16 14.79 7.06
CA ASP A 86 5.51 14.27 6.84
C ASP A 86 5.37 12.87 6.22
N SER A 87 6.10 12.64 5.15
CA SER A 87 6.05 11.40 4.37
C SER A 87 7.48 10.99 4.06
N ILE A 88 7.76 9.69 4.20
CA ILE A 88 9.03 9.06 3.83
C ILE A 88 9.16 9.07 2.30
N LEU A 89 8.05 8.81 1.59
CA LEU A 89 7.98 8.89 0.14
C LEU A 89 7.85 10.35 -0.32
N GLU A 90 8.62 10.75 -1.33
CA GLU A 90 8.51 12.09 -1.93
C GLU A 90 7.24 12.17 -2.78
N ARG A 91 6.25 12.95 -2.32
CA ARG A 91 4.96 13.12 -2.98
C ARG A 91 4.99 14.22 -4.04
N ARG A 92 4.53 13.91 -5.26
CA ARG A 92 4.49 14.81 -6.42
C ARG A 92 3.14 14.71 -7.12
N TYR A 93 2.62 15.88 -7.52
CA TYR A 93 1.33 16.00 -8.21
C TYR A 93 1.54 16.69 -9.55
N ARG A 94 0.96 16.13 -10.62
CA ARG A 94 1.12 16.70 -11.97
C ARG A 94 -0.19 16.64 -12.75
N LYS A 95 -0.61 17.78 -13.29
CA LYS A 95 -1.71 17.83 -14.26
C LYS A 95 -1.25 17.31 -15.62
N ARG A 96 -1.95 16.32 -16.16
CA ARG A 96 -1.74 15.74 -17.50
C ARG A 96 -2.30 16.67 -18.58
N ILE A 97 -1.91 16.43 -19.83
CA ILE A 97 -2.45 17.14 -21.00
C ILE A 97 -3.96 16.88 -21.17
N SER A 98 -4.45 15.70 -20.75
CA SER A 98 -5.89 15.37 -20.69
C SER A 98 -6.69 16.26 -19.72
N GLY A 99 -6.02 16.98 -18.83
CA GLY A 99 -6.63 17.80 -17.78
C GLY A 99 -6.76 17.10 -16.44
N GLU A 100 -6.58 15.78 -16.39
CA GLU A 100 -6.58 14.96 -15.17
C GLU A 100 -5.29 15.15 -14.37
N TRP A 101 -5.36 14.90 -13.07
CA TRP A 101 -4.21 14.93 -12.18
C TRP A 101 -3.62 13.54 -11.97
N SER A 102 -2.29 13.47 -11.98
CA SER A 102 -1.53 12.31 -11.52
C SER A 102 -0.96 12.55 -10.13
N TYR A 103 -0.95 11.49 -9.34
CA TYR A 103 -0.18 11.36 -8.10
C TYR A 103 1.04 10.46 -8.33
N TYR A 104 2.15 10.83 -7.70
CA TYR A 104 3.36 10.01 -7.58
C TYR A 104 3.90 10.15 -6.16
N ALA A 105 4.28 9.04 -5.55
CA ALA A 105 5.05 8.99 -4.33
C ALA A 105 6.15 7.96 -4.50
N ASP A 106 7.40 8.34 -4.30
CA ASP A 106 8.52 7.40 -4.42
C ASP A 106 9.61 7.67 -3.40
N GLY A 107 10.27 6.60 -2.97
CA GLY A 107 11.33 6.62 -1.99
C GLY A 107 12.24 5.41 -2.17
N LYS A 108 13.44 5.49 -1.59
CA LYS A 108 14.39 4.38 -1.56
C LYS A 108 14.43 3.77 -0.18
N PHE A 109 14.40 2.44 -0.13
CA PHE A 109 14.33 1.66 1.10
C PHE A 109 15.42 0.61 1.11
N ASN A 110 15.98 0.31 2.28
CA ASN A 110 16.88 -0.83 2.41
C ASN A 110 16.06 -2.09 2.26
N CYS A 111 16.37 -2.86 1.22
CA CYS A 111 15.71 -4.12 0.93
C CYS A 111 16.72 -5.25 1.03
N HIS A 112 16.38 -6.28 1.80
CA HIS A 112 17.18 -7.48 1.88
C HIS A 112 16.29 -8.71 1.94
N GLU A 113 16.72 -9.73 1.22
CA GLU A 113 16.08 -11.04 1.21
C GLU A 113 16.45 -11.80 2.49
N THR A 114 15.47 -12.47 3.09
CA THR A 114 15.68 -13.36 4.24
C THR A 114 15.85 -14.81 3.79
N GLU A 115 16.23 -15.70 4.71
CA GLU A 115 16.29 -17.15 4.45
C GLU A 115 14.94 -17.74 3.99
N ASP A 116 13.83 -17.06 4.28
CA ASP A 116 12.47 -17.44 3.90
C ASP A 116 12.01 -16.78 2.56
N GLU A 117 12.94 -16.25 1.77
CA GLU A 117 12.69 -15.55 0.48
C GLU A 117 11.77 -14.32 0.60
N ALA A 118 11.60 -13.79 1.82
CA ALA A 118 10.84 -12.56 2.06
C ALA A 118 11.73 -11.32 1.97
N TYR A 119 11.21 -10.28 1.34
CA TYR A 119 11.92 -9.00 1.21
C TYR A 119 11.58 -8.12 2.40
N VAL A 120 12.55 -7.90 3.29
CA VAL A 120 12.41 -6.96 4.39
C VAL A 120 12.72 -5.56 3.87
N VAL A 121 11.78 -4.64 4.09
CA VAL A 121 11.83 -3.26 3.58
C VAL A 121 11.82 -2.29 4.76
N GLU A 122 12.93 -1.59 4.90
CA GLU A 122 13.20 -0.67 6.01
C GLU A 122 13.62 0.71 5.51
N LEU A 123 13.48 1.72 6.36
CA LEU A 123 13.94 3.07 6.03
C LEU A 123 15.44 3.06 5.74
N ALA A 124 15.83 3.52 4.55
CA ALA A 124 17.24 3.70 4.23
C ALA A 124 17.80 4.92 4.97
N THR A 125 18.80 4.71 5.83
CA THR A 125 19.55 5.82 6.44
C THR A 125 20.65 6.37 5.52
N GLU A 126 21.14 5.53 4.59
CA GLU A 126 22.15 5.88 3.58
C GLU A 126 21.88 5.09 2.28
N GLU A 127 22.06 5.73 1.12
CA GLU A 127 21.96 5.04 -0.17
C GLU A 127 23.12 4.05 -0.35
N ASN A 128 22.80 2.81 -0.74
CA ASN A 128 23.78 1.77 -1.02
C ASN A 128 23.22 0.78 -2.07
N GLU A 129 24.02 -0.19 -2.50
CA GLU A 129 23.63 -1.15 -3.54
C GLU A 129 22.39 -2.01 -3.22
N LYS A 130 21.95 -2.04 -1.95
CA LYS A 130 20.76 -2.78 -1.48
C LYS A 130 19.53 -1.89 -1.31
N THR A 131 19.61 -0.61 -1.70
CA THR A 131 18.42 0.24 -1.66
C THR A 131 17.56 0.00 -2.88
N GLU A 132 16.34 -0.48 -2.68
CA GLU A 132 15.34 -0.63 -3.74
C GLU A 132 14.36 0.54 -3.70
N LYS A 133 13.83 0.91 -4.85
CA LYS A 133 12.77 1.91 -4.98
C LYS A 133 11.41 1.30 -4.66
N VAL A 134 10.65 1.97 -3.79
CA VAL A 134 9.21 1.73 -3.63
C VAL A 134 8.46 2.95 -4.12
N SER A 135 7.44 2.75 -4.96
CA SER A 135 6.64 3.84 -5.52
C SER A 135 5.15 3.53 -5.48
N VAL A 136 4.32 4.54 -5.24
CA VAL A 136 2.87 4.51 -5.40
C VAL A 136 2.46 5.59 -6.39
N TYR A 137 1.66 5.26 -7.39
CA TYR A 137 1.16 6.28 -8.32
C TYR A 137 -0.19 5.92 -8.95
N THR A 138 -0.89 6.94 -9.43
CA THR A 138 -2.12 6.79 -10.22
C THR A 138 -1.79 6.40 -11.66
N ILE A 139 -2.50 5.42 -12.20
CA ILE A 139 -2.39 4.98 -13.59
C ILE A 139 -3.67 5.29 -14.37
N GLU A 140 -3.66 5.02 -15.67
CA GLU A 140 -4.75 5.36 -16.57
C GLU A 140 -6.06 4.68 -16.17
N GLU A 141 -7.17 5.31 -16.54
CA GLU A 141 -8.54 4.87 -16.24
C GLU A 141 -8.88 4.78 -14.74
N GLY A 142 -8.04 5.34 -13.87
CA GLY A 142 -8.30 5.44 -12.44
C GLY A 142 -7.75 4.29 -11.61
N GLY A 143 -6.85 3.47 -12.17
CA GLY A 143 -6.10 2.50 -11.38
C GLY A 143 -5.05 3.13 -10.46
N VAL A 144 -4.58 2.34 -9.51
CA VAL A 144 -3.43 2.65 -8.65
C VAL A 144 -2.38 1.55 -8.86
N GLU A 145 -1.11 1.92 -8.78
CA GLU A 145 0.01 0.98 -8.92
C GLU A 145 0.99 1.15 -7.76
N LEU A 146 1.36 0.03 -7.13
CA LEU A 146 2.45 -0.08 -6.17
C LEU A 146 3.62 -0.79 -6.86
N VAL A 147 4.80 -0.18 -6.85
CA VAL A 147 5.97 -0.64 -7.60
C VAL A 147 7.16 -0.81 -6.67
N PHE A 148 7.84 -1.92 -6.86
CA PHE A 148 9.18 -2.25 -6.39
C PHE A 148 10.12 -2.27 -7.62
N ASP A 149 11.44 -2.13 -7.48
CA ASP A 149 12.34 -1.96 -8.66
C ASP A 149 12.19 -3.09 -9.71
N PHE A 150 11.88 -4.31 -9.27
CA PHE A 150 11.73 -5.46 -10.15
C PHE A 150 10.28 -5.81 -10.53
N MET A 151 9.26 -5.25 -9.87
CA MET A 151 7.85 -5.58 -10.14
C MET A 151 6.85 -4.47 -9.80
N GLY A 152 5.73 -4.46 -10.53
CA GLY A 152 4.60 -3.55 -10.28
C GLY A 152 3.29 -4.31 -10.13
N TYR A 153 2.50 -3.89 -9.14
CA TYR A 153 1.17 -4.41 -8.88
C TYR A 153 0.15 -3.31 -9.08
N SER A 154 -0.73 -3.52 -10.05
CA SER A 154 -1.78 -2.58 -10.40
C SER A 154 -3.14 -3.09 -9.96
N PHE A 155 -3.98 -2.21 -9.42
CA PHE A 155 -5.26 -2.55 -8.84
C PHE A 155 -6.26 -1.38 -8.87
N SER A 156 -7.53 -1.68 -8.60
CA SER A 156 -8.61 -0.69 -8.59
C SER A 156 -8.49 0.28 -7.42
N MET A 157 -9.17 1.43 -7.48
CA MET A 157 -9.30 2.33 -6.32
C MET A 157 -9.86 1.61 -5.09
N ARG A 158 -10.83 0.72 -5.29
CA ARG A 158 -11.49 0.00 -4.21
C ARG A 158 -10.52 -0.94 -3.50
N ASP A 159 -9.68 -1.63 -4.27
CA ASP A 159 -8.67 -2.52 -3.72
C ASP A 159 -7.52 -1.73 -3.08
N ALA A 160 -7.22 -0.53 -3.58
CA ALA A 160 -6.28 0.40 -2.97
C ALA A 160 -6.74 0.89 -1.58
N VAL A 161 -8.02 1.26 -1.44
CA VAL A 161 -8.60 1.63 -0.13
C VAL A 161 -8.53 0.45 0.83
N TRP A 162 -8.90 -0.74 0.37
CA TRP A 162 -8.82 -1.94 1.19
C TRP A 162 -7.41 -2.23 1.66
N LEU A 163 -6.41 -2.14 0.77
CA LEU A 163 -5.02 -2.37 1.11
C LEU A 163 -4.52 -1.34 2.12
N ALA A 164 -4.84 -0.05 1.90
CA ALA A 164 -4.48 1.02 2.83
C ALA A 164 -5.06 0.76 4.24
N ASN A 165 -6.34 0.41 4.33
CA ASN A 165 -6.99 0.08 5.60
C ASN A 165 -6.40 -1.17 6.25
N ALA A 166 -6.18 -2.23 5.48
CA ALA A 166 -5.58 -3.47 6.00
C ALA A 166 -4.18 -3.25 6.58
N LEU A 167 -3.36 -2.40 5.94
CA LEU A 167 -2.06 -2.01 6.47
C LEU A 167 -2.19 -1.23 7.78
N MET A 168 -3.12 -0.27 7.87
CA MET A 168 -3.36 0.48 9.11
C MET A 168 -3.81 -0.43 10.26
N GLU A 169 -4.79 -1.30 10.00
CA GLU A 169 -5.32 -2.24 10.99
C GLU A 169 -4.27 -3.26 11.44
N ALA A 170 -3.40 -3.73 10.54
CA ALA A 170 -2.29 -4.62 10.88
C ALA A 170 -1.33 -4.01 11.91
N MET A 171 -1.12 -2.69 11.86
CA MET A 171 -0.33 -1.95 12.85
C MET A 171 -1.12 -1.58 14.11
N GLY A 172 -2.39 -1.99 14.22
CA GLY A 172 -3.27 -1.62 15.33
C GLY A 172 -3.78 -0.18 15.29
N ARG A 173 -3.79 0.46 14.11
CA ARG A 173 -4.25 1.83 13.90
C ARG A 173 -5.66 1.85 13.29
N GLU A 174 -6.32 3.00 13.36
CA GLU A 174 -7.63 3.19 12.74
C GLU A 174 -7.50 3.17 11.19
N PRO A 175 -8.49 2.58 10.48
CA PRO A 175 -8.51 2.61 9.01
C PRO A 175 -8.63 4.05 8.50
N LEU A 176 -8.05 4.33 7.33
CA LEU A 176 -8.08 5.65 6.69
C LEU A 176 -9.46 5.99 6.12
N ASP A 177 -10.23 4.98 5.73
CA ASP A 177 -11.59 5.13 5.23
C ASP A 177 -12.55 4.16 5.90
N HIS A 178 -13.48 4.69 6.68
CA HIS A 178 -14.48 3.89 7.40
C HIS A 178 -15.60 3.34 6.51
N LEU A 179 -15.76 3.84 5.27
CA LEU A 179 -16.88 3.44 4.41
C LEU A 179 -16.69 2.03 3.85
N GLU A 180 -15.46 1.56 3.69
CA GLU A 180 -15.20 0.15 3.33
C GLU A 180 -15.39 -0.80 4.52
N THR A 181 -15.11 -0.37 5.75
CA THR A 181 -15.21 -1.21 6.95
C THR A 181 -16.67 -1.48 7.36
N MET A 182 -17.61 -0.60 7.02
CA MET A 182 -19.04 -0.80 7.30
C MET A 182 -19.75 -1.75 6.31
N SER A 183 -19.09 -2.19 5.24
CA SER A 183 -19.70 -3.10 4.25
C SER A 183 -19.68 -4.58 4.69
N GLY A 184 -19.22 -4.87 5.92
CA GLY A 184 -19.13 -6.21 6.50
C GLY A 184 -19.96 -6.43 7.78
N LEU A 185 -20.87 -5.51 8.12
CA LEU A 185 -21.83 -5.64 9.23
C LEU A 185 -23.24 -5.95 8.74
#